data_AF-A0A344U3G3-F1
#
_entry.id   AF-A0A344U3G3-F1
#
_cell.length_a   1.000
_cell.length_b   1.000
_cell.length_c   1.000
_cell.angle_alpha   90.00
_cell.angle_beta   90.00
_cell.angle_gamma   90.00
#
_symmetry.space_group_name_H-M   'P 1'
#
loop_
_entity.id
_entity.type
_entity.pdbx_description
1 polymer ?
#
loop_
_entity_poly.entity_id
_entity_poly.type
_entity_poly.pdbx_seq_one_letter_code
_entity_poly.pdbx_strand_id
1 'polypeptide(L)'
;MALAVIGVTAYAVLGDGADDRAGRVDRVSNSGVAVHSKGYELVAPASVGAFTKSSPGSAPAELNAEQQKGAERIGVRNARAVSGIYNGPGPEAGDPGKVGGRRLSFDGLYGDIADPAAALDRYLAQVGEKGFKGDGKKRGLVMEPAGSATAVEPAGFEGALMKCQDMKVIHHTSAGSPKESAADFRVPVCAWADYSTLGGANVFELAQAVTGGEGASREEAAAVTAELFRTARRKS
;
A
#
# COMPACT_ATOMS: atom_id res chain seq x y z
N MET A 1 12.93 -2.53 20.42
CA MET A 1 12.00 -3.51 19.84
C MET A 1 11.65 -3.03 18.43
N ALA A 2 12.41 -3.44 17.42
CA ALA A 2 12.19 -2.98 16.05
C ALA A 2 10.88 -3.58 15.51
N LEU A 3 9.93 -2.73 15.13
CA LEU A 3 8.75 -3.14 14.38
C LEU A 3 9.21 -3.53 12.97
N ALA A 4 9.52 -4.81 12.79
CA ALA A 4 9.68 -5.41 11.48
C ALA A 4 8.29 -5.51 10.84
N VAL A 5 7.84 -4.42 10.20
CA VAL A 5 6.79 -4.51 9.18
C VAL A 5 7.48 -5.09 7.96
N ILE A 6 7.59 -6.42 7.94
CA ILE A 6 7.99 -7.16 6.75
C ILE A 6 6.84 -6.98 5.77
N GLY A 7 7.04 -6.11 4.78
CA GLY A 7 6.16 -5.92 3.65
C GLY A 7 6.15 -7.18 2.81
N VAL A 8 5.38 -8.15 3.27
CA VAL A 8 4.78 -9.21 2.47
C VAL A 8 3.38 -9.27 3.04
N THR A 9 2.45 -8.50 2.46
CA THR A 9 1.03 -8.77 2.70
C THR A 9 0.80 -10.22 2.30
N ALA A 10 0.70 -11.10 3.30
CA ALA A 10 0.32 -12.48 3.10
C ALA A 10 -1.04 -12.44 2.39
N TYR A 11 -1.05 -12.79 1.10
CA TYR A 11 -2.27 -13.01 0.34
C TYR A 11 -2.93 -14.33 0.80
N ALA A 12 -3.25 -14.43 2.10
CA ALA A 12 -4.00 -15.53 2.65
C ALA A 12 -5.43 -15.51 2.09
N VAL A 13 -5.91 -16.69 1.75
CA VAL A 13 -7.24 -17.01 1.24
C VAL A 13 -8.35 -16.60 2.21
N LEU A 14 -9.35 -15.88 1.69
CA LEU A 14 -10.75 -15.85 2.13
C LEU A 14 -11.51 -16.10 0.81
N GLY A 15 -12.35 -17.12 0.63
CA GLY A 15 -13.59 -17.38 1.35
C GLY A 15 -14.68 -16.53 0.70
N ASP A 16 -15.46 -17.10 -0.23
CA ASP A 16 -16.52 -16.43 -1.02
C ASP A 16 -17.67 -15.90 -0.14
N GLY A 17 -17.42 -14.84 0.63
CA GLY A 17 -18.41 -14.12 1.43
C GLY A 17 -18.33 -12.64 1.09
N ALA A 18 -19.13 -12.19 0.14
CA ALA A 18 -19.39 -10.77 -0.06
C ALA A 18 -20.14 -10.25 1.18
N ASP A 19 -19.44 -9.53 2.04
CA ASP A 19 -20.02 -8.80 3.17
C ASP A 19 -19.96 -7.31 2.82
N ASP A 20 -21.09 -6.61 2.91
CA ASP A 20 -21.36 -5.23 2.44
C ASP A 20 -20.61 -4.13 3.23
N ARG A 21 -19.40 -4.40 3.74
CA ARG A 21 -18.58 -3.47 4.53
C ARG A 21 -17.41 -2.86 3.75
N ALA A 22 -17.24 -3.19 2.47
CA ALA A 22 -16.24 -2.54 1.63
C ALA A 22 -16.63 -1.07 1.39
N GLY A 23 -15.76 -0.12 1.76
CA GLY A 23 -15.95 1.30 1.50
C GLY A 23 -16.33 1.56 0.04
N ARG A 24 -17.29 2.45 -0.19
CA ARG A 24 -17.79 2.79 -1.54
C ARG A 24 -16.61 3.30 -2.39
N VAL A 25 -16.39 2.73 -3.56
CA VAL A 25 -15.32 3.15 -4.49
C VAL A 25 -15.92 3.97 -5.64
N ASP A 26 -15.36 5.14 -5.94
CA ASP A 26 -15.78 5.93 -7.10
C ASP A 26 -15.42 5.19 -8.39
N ARG A 27 -16.38 4.92 -9.27
CA ARG A 27 -16.09 4.19 -10.52
C ARG A 27 -15.27 5.07 -11.47
N VAL A 28 -14.12 4.56 -11.89
CA VAL A 28 -13.24 5.19 -12.89
C VAL A 28 -13.19 4.30 -14.12
N SER A 29 -13.11 4.88 -15.31
CA SER A 29 -13.00 4.13 -16.57
C SER A 29 -11.55 4.04 -17.05
N ASN A 30 -11.23 3.05 -17.90
CA ASN A 30 -9.88 2.84 -18.40
C ASN A 30 -9.40 3.85 -19.46
N SER A 31 -10.20 4.88 -19.79
CA SER A 31 -9.88 5.85 -20.85
C SER A 31 -8.60 6.66 -20.61
N GLY A 32 -8.19 6.82 -19.35
CA GLY A 32 -6.95 7.51 -18.96
C GLY A 32 -5.70 6.61 -18.94
N VAL A 33 -5.85 5.30 -19.19
CA VAL A 33 -4.71 4.36 -19.14
C VAL A 33 -4.05 4.28 -20.51
N ALA A 34 -2.75 4.55 -20.56
CA ALA A 34 -2.00 4.48 -21.80
C ALA A 34 -1.95 3.04 -22.31
N VAL A 35 -2.40 2.77 -23.53
CA VAL A 35 -2.37 1.43 -24.15
C VAL A 35 -0.95 0.85 -24.19
N HIS A 36 0.06 1.72 -24.28
CA HIS A 36 1.49 1.36 -24.26
C HIS A 36 2.06 1.11 -22.86
N SER A 37 1.23 1.08 -21.82
CA SER A 37 1.65 0.70 -20.45
C SER A 37 1.84 -0.82 -20.27
N LYS A 38 1.65 -1.61 -21.33
CA LYS A 38 1.97 -3.05 -21.33
C LYS A 38 3.49 -3.29 -21.31
N GLY A 39 3.91 -4.38 -20.67
CA GLY A 39 5.31 -4.83 -20.63
C GLY A 39 6.18 -4.08 -19.63
N TYR A 40 5.57 -3.42 -18.64
CA TYR A 40 6.31 -2.83 -17.54
C TYR A 40 6.43 -3.80 -16.36
N GLU A 41 7.61 -3.79 -15.75
CA GLU A 41 7.89 -4.46 -14.49
C GLU A 41 8.00 -3.43 -13.37
N LEU A 42 7.93 -3.92 -12.13
CA LEU A 42 8.22 -3.11 -10.95
C LEU A 42 9.58 -3.48 -10.36
N VAL A 43 10.25 -2.46 -9.84
CA VAL A 43 11.42 -2.59 -8.98
C VAL A 43 11.21 -1.74 -7.73
N ALA A 44 11.93 -2.07 -6.66
CA ALA A 44 11.95 -1.22 -5.46
C ALA A 44 13.15 -0.27 -5.54
N PRO A 45 12.94 1.02 -5.92
CA PRO A 45 14.03 1.98 -6.12
C PRO A 45 14.86 2.21 -4.85
N ALA A 46 16.03 2.83 -4.99
CA ALA A 46 16.86 3.17 -3.82
C ALA A 46 16.25 4.30 -2.96
N SER A 47 15.43 5.15 -3.58
CA SER A 47 14.76 6.27 -2.94
C SER A 47 13.46 6.62 -3.67
N VAL A 48 12.55 7.27 -2.95
CA VAL A 48 11.29 7.84 -3.46
C VAL A 48 11.17 9.23 -2.85
N GLY A 49 11.49 10.28 -3.62
CA GLY A 49 11.63 11.63 -3.06
C GLY A 49 12.60 11.66 -1.88
N ALA A 50 12.11 12.11 -0.71
CA ALA A 50 12.91 12.18 0.53
C ALA A 50 13.02 10.84 1.30
N PHE A 51 12.35 9.78 0.84
CA PHE A 51 12.38 8.47 1.47
C PHE A 51 13.52 7.62 0.90
N THR A 52 14.30 6.97 1.76
CA THR A 52 15.44 6.11 1.40
C THR A 52 15.19 4.67 1.79
N LYS A 53 15.53 3.72 0.92
CA LYS A 53 15.23 2.31 1.13
C LYS A 53 15.93 1.77 2.38
N SER A 54 15.20 1.06 3.23
CA SER A 54 15.74 0.36 4.41
C SER A 54 16.47 -0.93 3.99
N SER A 55 17.51 -1.31 4.73
CA SER A 55 18.19 -2.62 4.60
C SER A 55 17.63 -3.65 5.59
N PRO A 56 17.54 -4.95 5.23
CA PRO A 56 17.84 -5.55 3.92
C PRO A 56 16.69 -5.32 2.93
N GLY A 57 17.07 -4.86 1.73
CA GLY A 57 16.15 -4.31 0.75
C GLY A 57 15.19 -5.32 0.16
N SER A 58 13.96 -4.89 -0.03
CA SER A 58 12.93 -5.63 -0.74
C SER A 58 13.34 -5.96 -2.18
N ALA A 59 13.13 -7.22 -2.57
CA ALA A 59 13.42 -7.78 -3.88
C ALA A 59 12.11 -8.25 -4.55
N PRO A 60 12.08 -8.37 -5.89
CA PRO A 60 11.02 -9.09 -6.55
C PRO A 60 10.91 -10.51 -6.00
N ALA A 61 9.71 -10.91 -5.59
CA ALA A 61 9.42 -12.24 -5.09
C ALA A 61 8.58 -13.01 -6.11
N GLU A 62 8.99 -14.25 -6.38
CA GLU A 62 8.11 -15.21 -7.04
C GLU A 62 6.97 -15.55 -6.08
N LEU A 63 5.74 -15.47 -6.59
CA LEU A 63 4.55 -15.81 -5.83
C LEU A 63 4.33 -17.33 -5.87
N ASN A 64 4.05 -17.94 -4.72
CA ASN A 64 3.60 -19.32 -4.64
C ASN A 64 2.18 -19.47 -5.25
N ALA A 65 1.71 -20.71 -5.42
CA ALA A 65 0.42 -20.97 -6.08
C ALA A 65 -0.79 -20.29 -5.40
N GLU A 66 -0.78 -20.13 -4.07
CA GLU A 66 -1.86 -19.45 -3.34
C GLU A 66 -1.82 -17.94 -3.58
N GLN A 67 -0.63 -17.35 -3.53
CA GLN A 67 -0.41 -15.93 -3.79
C GLN A 67 -0.72 -15.57 -5.25
N GLN A 68 -0.38 -16.44 -6.21
CA GLN A 68 -0.76 -16.28 -7.61
C GLN A 68 -2.29 -16.22 -7.77
N LYS A 69 -3.02 -17.16 -7.17
CA LYS A 69 -4.50 -17.12 -7.17
C LYS A 69 -5.03 -15.84 -6.52
N GLY A 70 -4.36 -15.32 -5.49
CA GLY A 70 -4.67 -14.05 -4.86
C GLY A 70 -4.55 -12.86 -5.83
N ALA A 71 -3.45 -12.80 -6.56
CA ALA A 71 -3.22 -11.79 -7.59
C ALA A 71 -4.23 -11.90 -8.74
N GLU A 72 -4.54 -13.12 -9.20
CA GLU A 72 -5.54 -13.35 -10.24
C GLU A 72 -6.94 -12.89 -9.82
N ARG A 73 -7.33 -13.11 -8.55
CA ARG A 73 -8.62 -12.62 -8.02
C ARG A 73 -8.76 -11.09 -8.09
N ILE A 74 -7.65 -10.37 -7.95
CA ILE A 74 -7.63 -8.91 -8.13
C ILE A 74 -7.32 -8.50 -9.56
N GLY A 75 -7.25 -9.42 -10.52
CA GLY A 75 -7.11 -9.13 -11.95
C GLY A 75 -5.68 -9.01 -12.47
N VAL A 76 -4.67 -9.45 -11.71
CA VAL A 76 -3.28 -9.50 -12.16
C VAL A 76 -2.89 -10.95 -12.46
N ARG A 77 -2.66 -11.27 -13.73
CA ARG A 77 -2.23 -12.60 -14.16
C ARG A 77 -0.71 -12.66 -14.29
N ASN A 78 -0.14 -13.86 -14.16
CA ASN A 78 1.31 -14.10 -14.24
C ASN A 78 2.09 -13.19 -13.26
N ALA A 79 1.52 -13.00 -12.07
CA ALA A 79 1.94 -11.94 -11.18
C ALA A 79 3.31 -12.20 -10.56
N ARG A 80 4.08 -11.13 -10.43
CA ARG A 80 5.29 -11.04 -9.62
C ARG A 80 5.11 -9.90 -8.62
N ALA A 81 5.61 -10.09 -7.41
CA ALA A 81 5.47 -9.09 -6.36
C ALA A 81 6.77 -8.33 -6.12
N VAL A 82 6.65 -7.08 -5.72
CA VAL A 82 7.74 -6.23 -5.24
C VAL A 82 7.21 -5.50 -4.02
N SER A 83 7.96 -5.49 -2.94
CA SER A 83 7.69 -4.59 -1.83
C SER A 83 8.83 -3.60 -1.63
N GLY A 84 8.72 -2.71 -0.68
CA GLY A 84 9.73 -1.72 -0.34
C GLY A 84 9.42 -1.09 0.99
N ILE A 85 10.41 -0.99 1.87
CA ILE A 85 10.32 -0.17 3.07
C ILE A 85 11.33 0.96 2.93
N TYR A 86 10.89 2.18 3.22
CA TYR A 86 11.74 3.36 3.14
C TYR A 86 11.61 4.22 4.40
N ASN A 87 12.74 4.75 4.84
CA ASN A 87 12.83 5.70 5.93
C ASN A 87 12.82 7.11 5.36
N GLY A 88 11.89 7.94 5.84
CA GLY A 88 11.78 9.35 5.48
C GLY A 88 12.43 10.26 6.52
N PRO A 89 12.30 11.59 6.33
CA PRO A 89 12.80 12.59 7.26
C PRO A 89 12.27 12.36 8.69
N GLY A 90 13.07 12.77 9.68
CA GLY A 90 12.72 12.75 11.10
C GLY A 90 13.59 13.75 11.87
N PRO A 91 13.35 13.96 13.17
CA PRO A 91 14.03 14.98 13.97
C PRO A 91 15.55 14.74 14.12
N GLU A 92 16.03 13.53 13.86
CA GLU A 92 17.46 13.21 13.86
C GLU A 92 17.81 12.33 12.65
N ALA A 93 18.85 12.73 11.91
CA ALA A 93 19.40 11.93 10.82
C ALA A 93 20.05 10.65 11.39
N GLY A 94 19.61 9.47 10.94
CA GLY A 94 20.29 8.20 11.21
C GLY A 94 19.61 7.25 12.22
N ASP A 95 18.48 7.61 12.83
CA ASP A 95 17.69 6.67 13.65
C ASP A 95 16.27 6.46 13.09
N PRO A 96 16.09 5.51 12.15
CA PRO A 96 14.84 5.27 11.45
C PRO A 96 13.71 4.67 12.31
N GLY A 97 13.97 4.38 13.60
CA GLY A 97 13.02 3.77 14.52
C GLY A 97 12.44 4.71 15.59
N LYS A 98 12.83 5.99 15.63
CA LYS A 98 12.33 6.94 16.63
C LYS A 98 10.95 7.47 16.29
N VAL A 99 10.17 7.72 17.35
CA VAL A 99 8.77 8.18 17.35
C VAL A 99 8.55 9.47 16.54
N GLY A 100 9.57 10.24 16.16
CA GLY A 100 9.44 11.43 15.31
C GLY A 100 9.70 11.22 13.81
N GLY A 101 10.07 10.02 13.37
CA GLY A 101 10.39 9.73 11.97
C GLY A 101 9.19 9.40 11.10
N ARG A 102 9.43 9.35 9.78
CA ARG A 102 8.46 8.97 8.76
C ARG A 102 8.85 7.66 8.09
N ARG A 103 7.87 6.86 7.68
CA ARG A 103 8.12 5.60 6.96
C ARG A 103 7.18 5.47 5.77
N LEU A 104 7.72 5.05 4.65
CA LEU A 104 6.94 4.71 3.46
C LEU A 104 6.98 3.19 3.27
N SER A 105 5.82 2.56 3.10
CA SER A 105 5.72 1.20 2.57
C SER A 105 5.28 1.24 1.12
N PHE A 106 5.91 0.42 0.29
CA PHE A 106 5.53 0.12 -1.08
C PHE A 106 5.18 -1.36 -1.18
N ASP A 107 4.04 -1.67 -1.77
CA ASP A 107 3.66 -3.01 -2.18
C ASP A 107 3.14 -2.95 -3.63
N GLY A 108 3.64 -3.82 -4.49
CA GLY A 108 3.33 -3.81 -5.90
C GLY A 108 3.31 -5.19 -6.53
N LEU A 109 2.51 -5.30 -7.59
CA LEU A 109 2.38 -6.45 -8.46
C LEU A 109 2.60 -6.02 -9.90
N TYR A 110 3.29 -6.83 -10.68
CA TYR A 110 3.37 -6.67 -12.12
C TYR A 110 3.09 -7.98 -12.83
N GLY A 111 2.52 -7.88 -14.03
CA GLY A 111 2.00 -9.00 -14.81
C GLY A 111 1.03 -8.50 -15.89
N ASP A 112 0.07 -9.33 -16.27
CA ASP A 112 -0.97 -8.93 -17.23
C ASP A 112 -2.21 -8.44 -16.50
N ILE A 113 -2.60 -7.18 -16.75
CA ILE A 113 -3.80 -6.56 -16.18
C ILE A 113 -4.74 -6.22 -17.34
N ALA A 114 -5.91 -6.87 -17.41
CA ALA A 114 -6.86 -6.64 -18.50
C ALA A 114 -7.76 -5.42 -18.27
N ASP A 115 -8.09 -5.16 -17.00
CA ASP A 115 -8.97 -4.07 -16.57
C ASP A 115 -8.34 -3.35 -15.36
N PRO A 116 -7.51 -2.32 -15.63
CA PRO A 116 -6.82 -1.57 -14.57
C PRO A 116 -7.77 -0.95 -13.54
N ALA A 117 -8.92 -0.42 -13.98
CA ALA A 117 -9.92 0.13 -13.08
C ALA A 117 -10.46 -0.92 -12.10
N ALA A 118 -10.87 -2.09 -12.61
CA ALA A 118 -11.36 -3.17 -11.76
C ALA A 118 -10.26 -3.73 -10.84
N ALA A 119 -9.02 -3.81 -11.33
CA ALA A 119 -7.90 -4.28 -10.51
C ALA A 119 -7.60 -3.34 -9.35
N LEU A 120 -7.61 -2.02 -9.60
CA LEU A 120 -7.40 -0.99 -8.59
C LEU A 120 -8.49 -1.02 -7.50
N ASP A 121 -9.75 -1.19 -7.90
CA ASP A 121 -10.88 -1.24 -6.96
C ASP A 121 -10.79 -2.46 -6.05
N ARG A 122 -10.49 -3.62 -6.62
CA ARG A 122 -10.32 -4.88 -5.87
C ARG A 122 -9.11 -4.81 -4.93
N TYR A 123 -8.03 -4.17 -5.36
CA TYR A 123 -6.85 -3.97 -4.53
C TYR A 123 -7.19 -3.15 -3.26
N LEU A 124 -7.85 -2.00 -3.42
CA LEU A 124 -8.21 -1.13 -2.29
C LEU A 124 -9.22 -1.80 -1.35
N ALA A 125 -10.18 -2.56 -1.88
CA ALA A 125 -11.08 -3.37 -1.07
C ALA A 125 -10.32 -4.39 -0.19
N GLN A 126 -9.29 -5.05 -0.74
CA GLN A 126 -8.49 -6.01 0.02
C GLN A 126 -7.57 -5.37 1.07
N VAL A 127 -7.04 -4.17 0.81
CA VAL A 127 -6.19 -3.48 1.81
C VAL A 127 -6.97 -3.25 3.10
N GLY A 128 -8.25 -2.88 3.01
CA GLY A 128 -9.12 -2.74 4.18
C GLY A 128 -9.43 -4.04 4.92
N GLU A 129 -9.47 -5.17 4.24
CA GLU A 129 -9.74 -6.46 4.89
C GLU A 129 -8.51 -7.08 5.56
N LYS A 130 -7.30 -6.77 5.05
CA LYS A 130 -6.10 -7.55 5.40
C LYS A 130 -5.15 -6.84 6.35
N GLY A 131 -5.07 -5.50 6.35
CA GLY A 131 -4.11 -4.74 7.15
C GLY A 131 -2.65 -5.16 6.95
N PHE A 132 -1.71 -4.50 7.64
CA PHE A 132 -0.27 -4.86 7.63
C PHE A 132 -0.02 -6.17 8.40
N LYS A 133 -0.45 -7.30 7.85
CA LYS A 133 -0.05 -8.63 8.31
C LYS A 133 1.34 -8.93 7.74
N GLY A 134 2.37 -8.41 8.39
CA GLY A 134 3.70 -8.98 8.25
C GLY A 134 3.71 -10.42 8.78
N ASP A 135 4.65 -11.24 8.29
CA ASP A 135 4.89 -12.59 8.80
C ASP A 135 5.30 -12.51 10.28
N GLY A 136 4.30 -12.64 11.15
CA GLY A 136 4.41 -12.36 12.57
C GLY A 136 3.10 -11.75 13.05
N LYS A 137 2.13 -12.61 13.39
CA LYS A 137 0.81 -12.24 13.92
C LYS A 137 0.92 -11.35 15.16
N LYS A 138 1.15 -10.04 15.02
CA LYS A 138 0.80 -9.09 16.06
C LYS A 138 -0.72 -8.97 16.04
N ARG A 139 -1.36 -9.75 16.92
CA ARG A 139 -2.77 -9.62 17.25
C ARG A 139 -3.01 -8.17 17.69
N GLY A 140 -3.95 -7.47 17.06
CA GLY A 140 -4.47 -6.22 17.60
C GLY A 140 -4.47 -4.99 16.69
N LEU A 141 -4.09 -5.06 15.41
CA LEU A 141 -4.22 -3.93 14.48
C LEU A 141 -5.28 -4.25 13.42
N VAL A 142 -6.35 -3.45 13.38
CA VAL A 142 -7.39 -3.52 12.33
C VAL A 142 -7.34 -2.23 11.54
N MET A 143 -7.45 -2.33 10.22
CA MET A 143 -7.58 -1.17 9.34
C MET A 143 -9.00 -1.13 8.82
N GLU A 144 -9.68 0.00 8.97
CA GLU A 144 -11.02 0.19 8.44
C GLU A 144 -11.02 1.33 7.43
N PRO A 145 -11.69 1.17 6.28
CA PRO A 145 -12.00 2.27 5.37
C PRO A 145 -12.58 3.48 6.11
N ALA A 146 -11.89 4.63 6.04
CA ALA A 146 -12.42 5.91 6.46
C ALA A 146 -12.98 6.64 5.23
N GLY A 147 -14.22 6.31 4.86
CA GLY A 147 -14.89 6.85 3.68
C GLY A 147 -14.57 6.08 2.41
N SER A 148 -14.71 6.78 1.28
CA SER A 148 -14.62 6.21 -0.07
C SER A 148 -13.23 6.33 -0.68
N ALA A 149 -12.84 5.32 -1.47
CA ALA A 149 -11.71 5.46 -2.38
C ALA A 149 -12.09 6.40 -3.53
N THR A 150 -11.31 7.47 -3.68
CA THR A 150 -11.55 8.55 -4.66
C THR A 150 -10.43 8.61 -5.67
N ALA A 151 -10.77 8.92 -6.92
CA ALA A 151 -9.78 9.15 -7.97
C ALA A 151 -8.98 10.43 -7.69
N VAL A 152 -7.68 10.40 -7.96
CA VAL A 152 -6.79 11.57 -7.81
C VAL A 152 -5.88 11.68 -9.02
N GLU A 153 -5.51 12.92 -9.37
CA GLU A 153 -4.62 13.24 -10.48
C GLU A 153 -3.46 14.10 -9.98
N PRO A 154 -2.49 13.51 -9.25
CA PRO A 154 -1.33 14.25 -8.77
C PRO A 154 -0.44 14.70 -9.92
N ALA A 155 0.30 15.80 -9.71
CA ALA A 155 1.17 16.35 -10.73
C ALA A 155 2.21 15.34 -11.25
N GLY A 156 2.36 15.27 -12.58
CA GLY A 156 3.31 14.38 -13.24
C GLY A 156 2.94 12.89 -13.17
N PHE A 157 1.68 12.57 -12.91
CA PHE A 157 1.15 11.21 -13.00
C PHE A 157 0.25 11.08 -14.23
N GLU A 158 0.71 10.33 -15.22
CA GLU A 158 0.01 10.14 -16.50
C GLU A 158 0.05 8.67 -16.94
N GLY A 159 -0.94 8.27 -17.73
CA GLY A 159 -0.99 6.97 -18.39
C GLY A 159 -1.39 5.79 -17.49
N ALA A 160 -1.86 6.06 -16.28
CA ALA A 160 -2.36 5.10 -15.30
C ALA A 160 -3.51 5.71 -14.50
N LEU A 161 -4.26 4.88 -13.76
CA LEU A 161 -5.27 5.34 -12.81
C LEU A 161 -4.65 5.43 -11.42
N MET A 162 -5.01 6.43 -10.62
CA MET A 162 -4.69 6.48 -9.20
C MET A 162 -5.94 6.73 -8.35
N LYS A 163 -6.02 6.03 -7.22
CA LYS A 163 -7.04 6.23 -6.20
C LYS A 163 -6.41 6.29 -4.83
N CYS A 164 -7.00 7.13 -3.98
CA CYS A 164 -6.62 7.23 -2.58
C CYS A 164 -7.82 6.99 -1.67
N GLN A 165 -7.56 6.33 -0.55
CA GLN A 165 -8.52 6.01 0.48
C GLN A 165 -7.86 6.18 1.84
N ASP A 166 -8.50 6.92 2.74
CA ASP A 166 -8.02 7.01 4.10
C ASP A 166 -8.40 5.75 4.86
N MET A 167 -7.49 5.25 5.67
CA MET A 167 -7.69 4.08 6.49
C MET A 167 -7.54 4.45 7.96
N LYS A 168 -8.53 4.11 8.77
CA LYS A 168 -8.45 4.20 10.22
C LYS A 168 -7.72 2.96 10.74
N VAL A 169 -6.61 3.15 11.43
CA VAL A 169 -5.87 2.09 12.11
C VAL A 169 -6.32 2.04 13.57
N ILE A 170 -6.91 0.91 13.97
CA ILE A 170 -7.50 0.67 15.28
C ILE A 170 -6.66 -0.36 16.04
N HIS A 171 -6.33 -0.02 17.27
CA HIS A 171 -5.63 -0.93 18.19
C HIS A 171 -6.64 -1.73 19.02
N HIS A 172 -6.88 -2.99 18.69
CA HIS A 172 -7.62 -3.92 19.55
C HIS A 172 -6.71 -4.45 20.66
N THR A 173 -6.92 -3.96 21.88
CA THR A 173 -6.44 -4.62 23.09
C THR A 173 -7.33 -5.83 23.39
N SER A 174 -6.75 -7.01 23.58
CA SER A 174 -7.47 -8.12 24.22
C SER A 174 -7.95 -7.70 25.62
N ALA A 175 -9.16 -8.10 26.00
CA ALA A 175 -9.70 -7.84 27.34
C ALA A 175 -8.71 -8.34 28.41
N GLY A 176 -8.23 -7.44 29.27
CA GLY A 176 -7.29 -7.75 30.35
C GLY A 176 -5.82 -7.40 30.09
N SER A 177 -5.47 -6.91 28.90
CA SER A 177 -4.15 -6.29 28.68
C SER A 177 -4.21 -4.81 29.09
N PRO A 178 -3.19 -4.26 29.78
CA PRO A 178 -3.12 -2.81 30.00
C PRO A 178 -3.29 -2.10 28.66
N LYS A 179 -4.04 -0.98 28.61
CA LYS A 179 -4.00 -0.07 27.47
C LYS A 179 -2.58 0.46 27.33
N GLU A 180 -1.68 -0.29 26.70
CA GLU A 180 -0.38 0.20 26.27
C GLU A 180 -0.63 1.16 25.09
N SER A 181 -0.98 2.40 25.45
CA SER A 181 -0.64 3.67 24.80
C SER A 181 -0.77 3.83 23.27
N ALA A 182 -1.53 3.00 22.56
CA ALA A 182 -1.66 3.13 21.11
C ALA A 182 -3.04 3.71 20.77
N ALA A 183 -3.06 4.97 20.35
CA ALA A 183 -4.28 5.66 19.94
C ALA A 183 -4.61 5.37 18.47
N ASP A 184 -5.90 5.47 18.12
CA ASP A 184 -6.35 5.33 16.73
C ASP A 184 -5.72 6.43 15.87
N PHE A 185 -5.22 6.07 14.70
CA PHE A 185 -4.66 7.02 13.74
C PHE A 185 -5.14 6.77 12.32
N ARG A 186 -5.07 7.78 11.47
CA ARG A 186 -5.41 7.65 10.04
C ARG A 186 -4.17 7.60 9.18
N VAL A 187 -4.19 6.73 8.17
CA VAL A 187 -3.15 6.66 7.14
C VAL A 187 -3.80 6.67 5.76
N PRO A 188 -3.41 7.58 4.86
CA PRO A 188 -3.86 7.51 3.46
C PRO A 188 -3.18 6.34 2.76
N VAL A 189 -3.97 5.55 2.04
CA VAL A 189 -3.52 4.51 1.12
C VAL A 189 -3.77 5.01 -0.29
N CYS A 190 -2.72 5.19 -1.08
CA CYS A 190 -2.83 5.60 -2.47
C CYS A 190 -2.24 4.53 -3.37
N ALA A 191 -3.02 4.08 -4.35
CA ALA A 191 -2.65 3.02 -5.26
C ALA A 191 -2.86 3.42 -6.72
N TRP A 192 -2.03 2.86 -7.61
CA TRP A 192 -2.16 3.03 -9.05
C TRP A 192 -2.38 1.69 -9.75
N ALA A 193 -2.98 1.75 -10.95
CA ALA A 193 -3.02 0.63 -11.88
C ALA A 193 -2.88 1.08 -13.33
N ASP A 194 -2.13 0.32 -14.12
CA ASP A 194 -2.10 0.37 -15.58
C ASP A 194 -2.22 -1.05 -16.16
N TYR A 195 -1.96 -1.25 -17.45
CA TYR A 195 -2.11 -2.57 -18.09
C TYR A 195 -1.04 -3.61 -17.68
N SER A 196 -0.01 -3.23 -16.90
CA SER A 196 1.02 -4.17 -16.44
C SER A 196 1.43 -4.07 -14.99
N THR A 197 1.08 -3.00 -14.30
CA THR A 197 1.53 -2.71 -12.93
C THR A 197 0.37 -2.25 -12.07
N LEU A 198 0.34 -2.76 -10.85
CA LEU A 198 -0.56 -2.37 -9.79
C LEU A 198 0.31 -2.14 -8.56
N GLY A 199 0.29 -0.95 -7.98
CA GLY A 199 1.11 -0.65 -6.81
C GLY A 199 0.44 0.29 -5.84
N GLY A 200 0.82 0.20 -4.58
CA GLY A 200 0.30 1.00 -3.48
C GLY A 200 1.43 1.55 -2.62
N ALA A 201 1.24 2.77 -2.12
CA ALA A 201 2.14 3.41 -1.18
C ALA A 201 1.36 3.96 0.02
N ASN A 202 1.94 3.77 1.20
CA ASN A 202 1.39 4.24 2.48
C ASN A 202 2.47 5.01 3.22
N VAL A 203 2.16 6.24 3.61
CA VAL A 203 3.07 7.11 4.36
C VAL A 203 2.64 7.14 5.83
N PHE A 204 3.51 6.61 6.69
CA PHE A 204 3.31 6.55 8.13
C PHE A 204 4.08 7.66 8.84
N GLU A 205 3.34 8.40 9.65
CA GLU A 205 3.90 9.27 10.68
C GLU A 205 4.06 8.44 11.96
N LEU A 206 5.29 8.07 12.33
CA LEU A 206 5.52 7.13 13.44
C LEU A 206 5.03 7.67 14.78
N ALA A 207 4.96 8.99 14.94
CA ALA A 207 4.41 9.63 16.13
C ALA A 207 2.94 9.24 16.34
N GLN A 208 2.16 9.22 15.27
CA GLN A 208 0.72 8.99 15.32
C GLN A 208 0.36 7.56 15.70
N ALA A 209 1.27 6.60 15.51
CA ALA A 209 1.08 5.26 16.06
C ALA A 209 1.02 5.24 17.60
N VAL A 210 1.56 6.27 18.26
CA VAL A 210 1.55 6.44 19.72
C VAL A 210 0.53 7.49 20.14
N THR A 211 0.57 8.67 19.52
CA THR A 211 -0.27 9.82 19.92
C THR A 211 -1.67 9.79 19.32
N GLY A 212 -1.89 9.01 18.27
CA GLY A 212 -3.15 8.99 17.51
C GLY A 212 -3.33 10.24 16.65
N GLY A 213 -4.41 10.27 15.88
CA GLY A 213 -4.78 11.41 15.03
C GLY A 213 -4.46 11.22 13.56
N GLU A 214 -4.28 12.33 12.84
CA GLU A 214 -4.10 12.34 11.39
C GLU A 214 -2.63 12.08 11.02
N GLY A 215 -2.39 11.12 10.12
CA GLY A 215 -1.09 10.88 9.51
C GLY A 215 -0.80 11.88 8.39
N ALA A 216 -0.05 11.43 7.38
CA ALA A 216 0.21 12.21 6.18
C ALA A 216 -1.09 12.65 5.49
N SER A 217 -1.06 13.78 4.79
CA SER A 217 -2.20 14.21 3.98
C SER A 217 -2.40 13.30 2.76
N ARG A 218 -3.63 13.24 2.24
CA ARG A 218 -3.95 12.47 1.04
C ARG A 218 -3.20 13.00 -0.18
N GLU A 219 -3.07 14.31 -0.29
CA GLU A 219 -2.35 14.99 -1.37
C GLU A 219 -0.87 14.62 -1.36
N GLU A 220 -0.27 14.58 -0.17
CA GLU A 220 1.11 14.14 -0.01
C GLU A 220 1.29 12.67 -0.38
N ALA A 221 0.39 11.79 0.10
CA ALA A 221 0.44 10.38 -0.24
C ALA A 221 0.29 10.15 -1.75
N ALA A 222 -0.62 10.86 -2.41
CA ALA A 222 -0.78 10.82 -3.86
C ALA A 222 0.50 11.27 -4.59
N ALA A 223 1.14 12.36 -4.12
CA ALA A 223 2.39 12.85 -4.70
C ALA A 223 3.55 11.86 -4.55
N VAL A 224 3.68 11.23 -3.37
CA VAL A 224 4.69 10.18 -3.12
C VAL A 224 4.40 8.94 -3.97
N THR A 225 3.14 8.52 -4.09
CA THR A 225 2.74 7.40 -4.96
C THR A 225 3.02 7.71 -6.43
N ALA A 226 2.84 8.95 -6.89
CA ALA A 226 3.19 9.35 -8.25
C ALA A 226 4.70 9.29 -8.51
N GLU A 227 5.51 9.73 -7.55
CA GLU A 227 6.97 9.59 -7.62
C GLU A 227 7.41 8.13 -7.64
N LEU A 228 6.79 7.29 -6.81
CA LEU A 228 7.02 5.86 -6.79
C LEU A 228 6.64 5.21 -8.12
N PHE A 229 5.49 5.55 -8.70
CA PHE A 229 5.08 5.08 -10.03
C PHE A 229 6.13 5.37 -11.10
N ARG A 230 6.69 6.59 -11.12
CA ARG A 230 7.73 6.99 -12.08
C ARG A 230 9.05 6.25 -11.87
N THR A 231 9.45 6.04 -10.62
CA THR A 231 10.79 5.52 -10.27
C THR A 231 10.84 4.00 -10.17
N ALA A 232 9.70 3.35 -9.88
CA ALA A 232 9.60 1.89 -9.74
C ALA A 232 9.37 1.16 -11.06
N ARG A 233 8.78 1.82 -12.06
CA ARG A 233 8.44 1.19 -13.34
C ARG A 233 9.66 1.08 -14.25
N ARG A 234 9.93 -0.13 -14.75
CA ARG A 234 10.94 -0.38 -15.79
C ARG A 234 10.30 -1.08 -16.96
N LYS A 235 10.67 -0.66 -18.17
CA LYS A 235 10.25 -1.35 -19.38
C LYS A 235 11.07 -2.64 -19.50
N SER A 236 10.37 -3.76 -19.64
CA SER A 236 10.95 -5.07 -19.98
C SER A 236 11.38 -5.09 -21.45
#